data_AF-A0A937VFB3-F1
#
_entry.id   AF-A0A937VFB3-F1
#
_cell.length_a   1.000
_cell.length_b   1.000
_cell.length_c   1.000
_cell.angle_alpha   90.00
_cell.angle_beta   90.00
_cell.angle_gamma   90.00
#
_symmetry.space_group_name_H-M   'P 1'
#
loop_
_entity.id
_entity.type
_entity.pdbx_description
1 polymer ?
#
loop_
_entity_poly.entity_id
_entity_poly.type
_entity_poly.pdbx_seq_one_letter_code
_entity_poly.pdbx_strand_id
1 'polypeptide(L)'
;MELSERLEFLIEIASVIWPESHQDAFEPLRMNYFADRNLVIPHQWLLVSKRPPRVRQDLRHMASELQEGCAAMLGLLDTLDAAEAEAQRAGHPEWARFIALHKAPLALQKPETTNTSDVEELIVMLRDIMYQGSWQENIAWIERQGGPEQQEEIATLQSYALFEQTYGVNLRDLLFTAEENAMNEELGRAYARGGVDEVGRVERRLNRARRAARPKRKRRRG
;
A
#
# COMPACT_ATOMS: atom_id res chain seq x y z
N MET A 1 -1.57 -5.45 21.48
CA MET A 1 -0.48 -6.43 21.59
C MET A 1 -0.37 -7.08 20.23
N GLU A 2 0.65 -6.66 19.50
CA GLU A 2 1.00 -7.08 18.14
C GLU A 2 1.30 -8.59 18.10
N LEU A 3 1.18 -9.22 16.93
CA LEU A 3 1.43 -10.66 16.76
C LEU A 3 2.86 -11.04 17.18
N SER A 4 3.84 -10.17 16.91
CA SER A 4 5.23 -10.31 17.32
C SER A 4 5.39 -10.32 18.86
N GLU A 5 4.71 -9.40 19.55
CA GLU A 5 4.74 -9.33 21.02
C GLU A 5 4.08 -10.56 21.67
N ARG A 6 3.05 -11.12 21.03
CA ARG A 6 2.39 -12.36 21.49
C ARG A 6 3.29 -13.58 21.31
N LEU A 7 4.04 -13.62 20.20
CA LEU A 7 4.98 -14.69 19.91
C LEU A 7 6.20 -14.65 20.86
N GLU A 8 6.77 -13.48 21.10
CA GLU A 8 7.87 -13.31 22.08
C GLU A 8 7.43 -13.69 23.50
N PHE A 9 6.25 -13.26 23.93
CA PHE A 9 5.70 -13.61 25.24
C PHE A 9 5.51 -15.13 25.42
N LEU A 10 5.08 -15.83 24.38
CA LEU A 10 4.91 -17.28 24.40
C LEU A 10 6.26 -18.02 24.40
N ILE A 11 7.28 -17.49 23.72
CA ILE A 11 8.65 -18.03 23.70
C ILE A 11 9.31 -17.88 25.09
N GLU A 12 9.12 -16.73 25.74
CA GLU A 12 9.69 -16.45 27.06
C GLU A 12 9.09 -17.37 28.14
N ILE A 13 7.76 -17.56 28.13
CA ILE A 13 7.08 -18.50 29.04
C ILE A 13 7.51 -19.95 28.79
N ALA A 14 7.65 -20.38 27.54
CA ALA A 14 8.09 -21.74 27.22
C ALA A 14 9.51 -22.03 27.72
N SER A 15 10.41 -21.04 27.64
CA SER A 15 11.81 -21.16 28.06
C SER A 15 11.98 -21.19 29.59
N VAL A 16 11.08 -20.53 30.33
CA VAL A 16 11.08 -20.54 31.80
C VAL A 16 10.58 -21.88 32.37
N ILE A 17 9.72 -22.59 31.64
CA ILE A 17 9.09 -23.83 32.11
C ILE A 17 9.97 -25.07 31.81
N TRP A 18 10.92 -25.00 30.87
CA TRP A 18 11.79 -26.13 30.52
C TRP A 18 13.26 -25.73 30.26
N PRO A 19 14.17 -25.86 31.25
CA PRO A 19 15.60 -25.56 31.07
C PRO A 19 16.40 -26.63 30.31
N GLU A 20 15.83 -27.83 30.10
CA GLU A 20 16.57 -29.05 29.69
C GLU A 20 16.21 -29.59 28.30
N SER A 21 15.55 -28.82 27.43
CA SER A 21 15.30 -29.26 26.05
C SER A 21 16.59 -29.23 25.22
N HIS A 22 17.38 -30.31 25.29
CA HIS A 22 18.56 -30.51 24.46
C HIS A 22 18.19 -30.63 22.98
N GLN A 23 18.97 -29.95 22.12
CA GLN A 23 18.83 -29.88 20.67
C GLN A 23 18.81 -31.25 19.96
N ASP A 24 19.36 -32.29 20.61
CA ASP A 24 19.59 -33.61 20.00
C ASP A 24 18.31 -34.43 19.77
N ALA A 25 17.19 -34.07 20.41
CA ALA A 25 15.91 -34.76 20.24
C ALA A 25 15.21 -34.46 18.89
N PHE A 26 15.73 -33.51 18.09
CA PHE A 26 15.09 -33.02 16.86
C PHE A 26 15.80 -33.45 15.55
N GLU A 27 16.88 -34.23 15.63
CA GLU A 27 17.68 -34.72 14.48
C GLU A 27 16.85 -35.43 13.39
N PRO A 28 15.90 -36.34 13.71
CA PRO A 28 15.13 -37.07 12.68
C PRO A 28 14.13 -36.21 11.89
N LEU A 29 13.80 -35.00 12.37
CA LEU A 29 12.89 -34.06 11.70
C LEU A 29 13.61 -33.21 10.64
N ARG A 30 14.95 -33.25 10.56
CA ARG A 30 15.77 -32.44 9.65
C ARG A 30 15.65 -32.79 8.16
N MET A 31 15.30 -34.02 7.81
CA MET A 31 15.37 -34.48 6.42
C MET A 31 14.25 -33.96 5.51
N ASN A 32 13.23 -33.29 6.06
CA ASN A 32 12.21 -32.51 5.35
C ASN A 32 12.02 -31.11 5.99
N TYR A 33 13.08 -30.59 6.59
CA TYR A 33 13.08 -29.35 7.36
C TYR A 33 13.49 -28.18 6.48
N PHE A 34 12.53 -27.30 6.17
CA PHE A 34 12.80 -26.01 5.56
C PHE A 34 12.81 -24.97 6.68
N ALA A 35 13.98 -24.48 7.06
CA ALA A 35 14.16 -23.52 8.15
C ALA A 35 13.31 -22.25 8.00
N ASP A 36 12.99 -21.92 6.74
CA ASP A 36 12.22 -20.78 6.27
C ASP A 36 10.70 -20.93 6.52
N ARG A 37 10.23 -22.12 6.94
CA ARG A 37 8.83 -22.44 7.27
C ARG A 37 8.56 -22.51 8.79
N ASN A 38 9.52 -22.07 9.61
CA ASN A 38 9.49 -22.17 11.08
C ASN A 38 8.58 -21.15 11.78
N LEU A 39 7.29 -21.16 11.48
CA LEU A 39 6.29 -20.48 12.33
C LEU A 39 5.53 -21.46 13.25
N VAL A 40 5.61 -22.78 13.02
CA VAL A 40 4.67 -23.74 13.63
C VAL A 40 5.34 -25.00 14.23
N ILE A 41 6.59 -25.31 13.84
CA ILE A 41 7.23 -26.62 14.13
C ILE A 41 7.42 -26.91 15.64
N PRO A 42 7.89 -25.98 16.50
CA PRO A 42 8.06 -26.27 17.93
C PRO A 42 6.75 -26.55 18.69
N HIS A 43 5.60 -26.21 18.10
CA HIS A 43 4.30 -26.23 18.76
C HIS A 43 3.49 -27.50 18.44
N GLN A 44 3.91 -28.26 17.43
CA GLN A 44 3.27 -29.50 16.99
C GLN A 44 3.29 -30.58 18.08
N TRP A 45 4.41 -30.73 18.80
CA TRP A 45 4.54 -31.71 19.88
C TRP A 45 3.67 -31.37 21.10
N LEU A 46 3.59 -30.09 21.47
CA LEU A 46 2.75 -29.60 22.59
C LEU A 46 1.25 -29.77 22.30
N LEU A 47 0.82 -29.48 21.06
CA LEU A 47 -0.55 -29.70 20.60
C LEU A 47 -0.99 -31.16 20.70
N VAL A 48 -0.10 -32.07 20.29
CA VAL A 48 -0.37 -33.51 20.26
C VAL A 48 -0.36 -34.09 21.67
N SER A 49 0.54 -33.64 22.54
CA SER A 49 0.74 -34.20 23.89
C SER A 49 -0.19 -33.63 24.97
N LYS A 50 -0.60 -32.35 24.89
CA LYS A 50 -1.41 -31.68 25.94
C LYS A 50 -2.88 -31.48 25.59
N ARG A 51 -3.24 -31.59 24.30
CA ARG A 51 -4.62 -31.59 23.78
C ARG A 51 -5.60 -30.50 24.31
N PRO A 52 -5.22 -29.21 24.52
CA PRO A 52 -6.18 -28.22 25.00
C PRO A 52 -7.20 -27.88 23.89
N PRO A 53 -8.54 -27.98 24.11
CA PRO A 53 -9.53 -27.70 23.06
C PRO A 53 -9.47 -26.28 22.50
N ARG A 54 -9.26 -25.27 23.35
CA ARG A 54 -9.17 -23.86 22.94
C ARG A 54 -7.94 -23.57 22.07
N VAL A 55 -6.77 -24.02 22.50
CA VAL A 55 -5.50 -23.85 21.76
C VAL A 55 -5.58 -24.49 20.35
N ARG A 56 -6.26 -25.63 20.20
CA ARG A 56 -6.50 -26.25 18.88
C ARG A 56 -7.42 -25.42 17.98
N GLN A 57 -8.43 -24.76 18.54
CA GLN A 57 -9.34 -23.90 17.80
C GLN A 57 -8.63 -22.62 17.35
N ASP A 58 -7.88 -21.99 18.26
CA ASP A 58 -7.11 -20.78 17.97
C ASP A 58 -6.06 -21.04 16.87
N LEU A 59 -5.35 -22.17 16.93
CA LEU A 59 -4.39 -22.54 15.89
C LEU A 59 -5.03 -22.89 14.55
N ARG A 60 -6.21 -23.51 14.53
CA ARG A 60 -6.94 -23.72 13.28
C ARG A 60 -7.38 -22.40 12.67
N HIS A 61 -7.83 -21.46 13.49
CA HIS A 61 -8.22 -20.14 13.04
C HIS A 61 -7.02 -19.39 12.44
N MET A 62 -5.89 -19.32 13.16
CA MET A 62 -4.66 -18.70 12.66
C MET A 62 -4.15 -19.35 11.37
N ALA A 63 -4.22 -20.68 11.26
CA ALA A 63 -3.83 -21.39 10.03
C ALA A 63 -4.75 -21.05 8.86
N SER A 64 -6.06 -20.92 9.09
CA SER A 64 -7.03 -20.48 8.08
C SER A 64 -6.74 -19.06 7.62
N GLU A 65 -6.55 -18.13 8.56
CA GLU A 65 -6.23 -16.73 8.25
C GLU A 65 -4.93 -16.60 7.44
N LEU A 66 -3.89 -17.36 7.80
CA LEU A 66 -2.64 -17.41 7.04
C LEU A 66 -2.86 -17.96 5.63
N GLN A 67 -3.63 -19.03 5.48
CA GLN A 67 -3.94 -19.60 4.18
C GLN A 67 -4.71 -18.61 3.30
N GLU A 68 -5.71 -17.93 3.86
CA GLU A 68 -6.49 -16.89 3.18
C GLU A 68 -5.60 -15.70 2.78
N GLY A 69 -4.72 -15.23 3.68
CA GLY A 69 -3.77 -14.16 3.41
C GLY A 69 -2.77 -14.51 2.30
N CYS A 70 -2.22 -15.74 2.31
CA CYS A 70 -1.35 -16.22 1.24
C CYS A 70 -2.08 -16.33 -0.09
N ALA A 71 -3.32 -16.84 -0.10
CA ALA A 71 -4.13 -16.93 -1.32
C ALA A 71 -4.44 -15.55 -1.90
N ALA A 72 -4.76 -14.57 -1.04
CA ALA A 72 -4.99 -13.20 -1.46
C ALA A 72 -3.72 -12.54 -2.05
N MET A 73 -2.56 -12.82 -1.47
CA MET A 73 -1.27 -12.35 -2.00
C MET A 73 -0.95 -12.95 -3.36
N LEU A 74 -1.16 -14.26 -3.54
CA LEU A 74 -1.00 -14.92 -4.84
C LEU A 74 -1.93 -14.30 -5.90
N GLY A 75 -3.20 -14.06 -5.55
CA GLY A 75 -4.13 -13.39 -6.46
C GLY A 75 -3.71 -11.97 -6.83
N LEU A 76 -3.07 -11.23 -5.92
CA LEU A 76 -2.49 -9.93 -6.24
C LEU A 76 -1.32 -10.03 -7.22
N LEU A 77 -0.42 -11.01 -7.04
CA LEU A 77 0.69 -11.26 -7.96
C LEU A 77 0.17 -11.63 -9.37
N ASP A 78 -0.81 -12.53 -9.45
CA ASP A 78 -1.46 -12.88 -10.72
C ASP A 78 -2.11 -11.65 -11.39
N THR A 79 -2.66 -10.73 -10.58
CA THR A 79 -3.25 -9.46 -11.08
C THR A 79 -2.18 -8.53 -11.66
N LEU A 80 -1.00 -8.46 -11.03
CA LEU A 80 0.13 -7.67 -11.51
C LEU A 80 0.62 -8.20 -12.87
N ASP A 81 0.86 -9.51 -12.97
CA ASP A 81 1.30 -10.15 -14.22
C ASP A 81 0.28 -9.97 -15.35
N ALA A 82 -1.01 -10.13 -15.04
CA ALA A 82 -2.09 -9.92 -16.00
C ALA A 82 -2.18 -8.45 -16.46
N ALA A 83 -1.97 -7.51 -15.53
CA ALA A 83 -1.98 -6.08 -15.83
C ALA A 83 -0.83 -5.68 -16.75
N GLU A 84 0.37 -6.20 -16.54
CA GLU A 84 1.53 -6.00 -17.43
C GLU A 84 1.26 -6.55 -18.84
N ALA A 85 0.74 -7.78 -18.93
CA ALA A 85 0.40 -8.39 -20.21
C ALA A 85 -0.72 -7.62 -20.95
N GLU A 86 -1.69 -7.06 -20.24
CA GLU A 86 -2.75 -6.23 -20.81
C GLU A 86 -2.24 -4.87 -21.29
N ALA A 87 -1.45 -4.19 -20.46
CA ALA A 87 -0.76 -2.94 -20.81
C ALA A 87 0.08 -3.10 -22.08
N GLN A 88 0.87 -4.18 -22.15
CA GLN A 88 1.69 -4.50 -23.33
C GLN A 88 0.84 -4.75 -24.58
N ARG A 89 -0.28 -5.50 -24.47
CA ARG A 89 -1.20 -5.74 -25.60
C ARG A 89 -1.91 -4.47 -26.06
N ALA A 90 -2.17 -3.53 -25.15
CA ALA A 90 -2.74 -2.23 -25.46
C ALA A 90 -1.72 -1.28 -26.11
N GLY A 91 -0.43 -1.62 -26.11
CA GLY A 91 0.64 -0.74 -26.61
C GLY A 91 1.03 0.36 -25.62
N HIS A 92 0.62 0.24 -24.36
CA HIS A 92 0.83 1.22 -23.30
C HIS A 92 1.38 0.55 -22.04
N PRO A 93 2.66 0.12 -22.01
CA PRO A 93 3.27 -0.55 -20.86
C PRO A 93 3.14 0.24 -19.55
N GLU A 94 3.15 1.57 -19.62
CA GLU A 94 2.98 2.48 -18.50
C GLU A 94 1.62 2.34 -17.78
N TRP A 95 0.60 1.75 -18.43
CA TRP A 95 -0.71 1.52 -17.81
C TRP A 95 -0.71 0.37 -16.80
N ALA A 96 0.32 -0.49 -16.77
CA ALA A 96 0.32 -1.71 -15.96
C ALA A 96 0.00 -1.44 -14.48
N ARG A 97 0.61 -0.41 -13.89
CA ARG A 97 0.33 0.01 -12.50
C ARG A 97 -1.14 0.39 -12.30
N PHE A 98 -1.70 1.20 -13.20
CA PHE A 98 -3.08 1.66 -13.06
C PHE A 98 -4.10 0.55 -13.29
N ILE A 99 -3.84 -0.36 -14.25
CA ILE A 99 -4.65 -1.56 -14.46
C ILE A 99 -4.62 -2.43 -13.21
N ALA A 100 -3.45 -2.65 -12.61
CA ALA A 100 -3.32 -3.44 -11.39
C ALA A 100 -4.06 -2.81 -10.20
N LEU A 101 -3.95 -1.50 -9.99
CA LEU A 101 -4.69 -0.78 -8.96
C LEU A 101 -6.19 -0.84 -9.19
N HIS A 102 -6.64 -0.69 -10.45
CA HIS A 102 -8.05 -0.77 -10.81
C HIS A 102 -8.65 -2.17 -10.62
N LYS A 103 -7.88 -3.22 -10.93
CA LYS A 103 -8.33 -4.62 -10.90
C LYS A 103 -7.93 -5.37 -9.63
N ALA A 104 -7.33 -4.70 -8.65
CA ALA A 104 -6.86 -5.34 -7.42
C ALA A 104 -8.00 -6.12 -6.74
N PRO A 105 -7.81 -7.40 -6.40
CA PRO A 105 -8.88 -8.26 -5.89
C PRO A 105 -9.25 -7.95 -4.43
N LEU A 106 -8.50 -7.06 -3.78
CA LEU A 106 -8.64 -6.68 -2.38
C LEU A 106 -8.31 -5.20 -2.21
N ALA A 107 -8.85 -4.59 -1.16
CA ALA A 107 -8.55 -3.20 -0.82
C ALA A 107 -7.08 -3.07 -0.42
N LEU A 108 -6.30 -2.36 -1.24
CA LEU A 108 -4.89 -2.08 -0.97
C LEU A 108 -4.78 -0.92 0.02
N GLN A 109 -3.99 -1.12 1.07
CA GLN A 109 -3.68 -0.04 2.02
C GLN A 109 -2.43 0.71 1.56
N LYS A 110 -2.57 1.99 1.22
CA LYS A 110 -1.43 2.87 0.90
C LYS A 110 -0.62 3.12 2.19
N PRO A 111 0.71 2.79 2.23
CA PRO A 111 1.50 2.85 3.46
C PRO A 111 1.81 4.27 3.96
N GLU A 112 1.82 5.29 3.08
CA GLU A 112 2.18 6.67 3.41
C GLU A 112 1.23 7.70 2.76
N THR A 113 1.22 8.91 3.32
CA THR A 113 0.69 10.11 2.64
C THR A 113 1.52 10.43 1.39
N THR A 114 0.87 10.95 0.34
CA THR A 114 1.37 11.34 -1.00
C THR A 114 2.89 11.28 -1.14
N ASN A 115 3.37 10.35 -1.95
CA ASN A 115 4.80 10.23 -2.20
C ASN A 115 5.21 11.32 -3.20
N THR A 116 5.83 12.40 -2.73
CA THR A 116 6.29 13.48 -3.61
C THR A 116 7.48 13.09 -4.49
N SER A 117 7.99 11.86 -4.39
CA SER A 117 8.96 11.30 -5.34
C SER A 117 8.31 10.46 -6.44
N ASP A 118 6.99 10.22 -6.35
CA ASP A 118 6.22 9.51 -7.35
C ASP A 118 5.75 10.49 -8.43
N VAL A 119 6.35 10.39 -9.61
CA VAL A 119 6.09 11.29 -10.74
C VAL A 119 4.64 11.21 -11.20
N GLU A 120 4.02 10.02 -11.21
CA GLU A 120 2.64 9.87 -11.63
C GLU A 120 1.67 10.53 -10.64
N GLU A 121 1.91 10.36 -9.33
CA GLU A 121 1.14 11.08 -8.30
C GLU A 121 1.28 12.60 -8.46
N LEU A 122 2.49 13.10 -8.70
CA LEU A 122 2.71 14.54 -8.90
C LEU A 122 1.96 15.06 -10.13
N ILE A 123 2.01 14.36 -11.26
CA ILE A 123 1.33 14.76 -12.50
C ILE A 123 -0.19 14.85 -12.29
N VAL A 124 -0.79 13.83 -11.67
CA VAL A 124 -2.25 13.81 -11.40
C VAL A 124 -2.62 14.90 -10.37
N MET A 125 -1.80 15.11 -9.34
CA MET A 125 -2.01 16.18 -8.37
C MET A 125 -1.96 17.57 -9.04
N LEU A 126 -0.99 17.81 -9.92
CA LEU A 126 -0.88 19.07 -10.67
C LEU A 126 -2.08 19.28 -11.60
N ARG A 127 -2.52 18.22 -12.30
CA ARG A 127 -3.77 18.23 -13.08
C ARG A 127 -4.96 18.70 -12.24
N ASP A 128 -5.15 18.11 -11.06
CA ASP A 128 -6.29 18.40 -10.20
C ASP A 128 -6.23 19.82 -9.62
N ILE A 129 -5.04 20.28 -9.21
CA ILE A 129 -4.87 21.58 -8.57
C ILE A 129 -4.88 22.74 -9.58
N MET A 130 -4.13 22.60 -10.67
CA MET A 130 -3.88 23.72 -11.59
C MET A 130 -4.85 23.77 -12.76
N TYR A 131 -5.39 22.60 -13.16
CA TYR A 131 -6.19 22.44 -14.37
C TYR A 131 -7.56 21.81 -14.07
N GLN A 132 -8.02 21.91 -12.82
CA GLN A 132 -9.36 21.48 -12.38
C GLN A 132 -9.69 20.03 -12.75
N GLY A 133 -8.67 19.16 -12.82
CA GLY A 133 -8.82 17.75 -13.19
C GLY A 133 -8.87 17.48 -14.69
N SER A 134 -8.66 18.48 -15.55
CA SER A 134 -8.72 18.34 -17.01
C SER A 134 -7.34 18.07 -17.62
N TRP A 135 -7.17 16.90 -18.23
CA TRP A 135 -5.97 16.61 -19.04
C TRP A 135 -5.84 17.52 -20.25
N GLN A 136 -6.95 17.84 -20.91
CA GLN A 136 -6.96 18.68 -22.10
C GLN A 136 -6.53 20.11 -21.78
N GLU A 137 -6.94 20.66 -20.63
CA GLU A 137 -6.47 21.98 -20.21
C GLU A 137 -4.98 21.99 -19.87
N ASN A 138 -4.48 20.93 -19.23
CA ASN A 138 -3.06 20.75 -18.93
C ASN A 138 -2.23 20.68 -20.22
N ILE A 139 -2.61 19.80 -21.17
CA ILE A 139 -1.95 19.65 -22.47
C ILE A 139 -1.96 20.98 -23.24
N ALA A 140 -3.13 21.64 -23.34
CA ALA A 140 -3.24 22.91 -24.05
C ALA A 140 -2.42 24.03 -23.41
N TRP A 141 -2.17 23.98 -22.09
CA TRP A 141 -1.27 24.91 -21.42
C TRP A 141 0.19 24.64 -21.80
N ILE A 142 0.63 23.37 -21.78
CA ILE A 142 1.98 22.98 -22.18
C ILE A 142 2.24 23.35 -23.64
N GLU A 143 1.32 23.09 -24.57
CA GLU A 143 1.47 23.48 -25.98
C GLU A 143 1.66 24.99 -26.18
N ARG A 144 1.07 25.82 -25.31
CA ARG A 144 1.13 27.28 -25.40
C ARG A 144 2.32 27.90 -24.68
N GLN A 145 2.77 27.30 -23.57
CA GLN A 145 3.69 27.94 -22.62
C GLN A 145 4.86 27.04 -22.21
N GLY A 146 4.81 25.74 -22.52
CA GLY A 146 5.78 24.75 -22.07
C GLY A 146 7.07 24.78 -22.88
N GLY A 147 8.20 24.63 -22.19
CA GLY A 147 9.51 24.46 -22.80
C GLY A 147 9.71 23.07 -23.43
N PRO A 148 10.83 22.84 -24.13
CA PRO A 148 11.09 21.58 -24.85
C PRO A 148 10.93 20.33 -23.98
N GLU A 149 11.44 20.34 -22.74
CA GLU A 149 11.32 19.21 -21.81
C GLU A 149 9.86 18.89 -21.46
N GLN A 150 9.00 19.91 -21.37
CA GLN A 150 7.59 19.73 -21.06
C GLN A 150 6.79 19.27 -22.29
N GLN A 151 7.24 19.61 -23.51
CA GLN A 151 6.62 19.09 -24.74
C GLN A 151 6.75 17.57 -24.84
N GLU A 152 7.84 16.99 -24.31
CA GLU A 152 8.03 15.54 -24.27
C GLU A 152 6.99 14.84 -23.38
N GLU A 153 6.43 15.54 -22.37
CA GLU A 153 5.43 15.01 -21.45
C GLU A 153 4.03 14.88 -22.08
N ILE A 154 3.75 15.60 -23.19
CA ILE A 154 2.41 15.62 -23.81
C ILE A 154 1.94 14.21 -24.18
N ALA A 155 2.82 13.37 -24.73
CA ALA A 155 2.48 12.01 -25.11
C ALA A 155 2.01 11.17 -23.90
N THR A 156 2.69 11.35 -22.76
CA THR A 156 2.31 10.71 -21.49
C THR A 156 0.96 11.22 -20.98
N LEU A 157 0.72 12.53 -21.02
CA LEU A 157 -0.56 13.11 -20.60
C LEU A 157 -1.73 12.63 -21.48
N GLN A 158 -1.50 12.52 -22.79
CA GLN A 158 -2.47 11.95 -23.73
C GLN A 158 -2.73 10.47 -23.43
N SER A 159 -1.69 9.71 -23.11
CA SER A 159 -1.80 8.31 -22.68
C SER A 159 -2.66 8.18 -21.41
N TYR A 160 -2.47 9.05 -20.42
CA TYR A 160 -3.27 9.06 -19.20
C TYR A 160 -4.73 9.43 -19.44
N ALA A 161 -4.99 10.43 -20.29
CA ALA A 161 -6.35 10.77 -20.69
C ALA A 161 -7.05 9.60 -21.41
N LEU A 162 -6.31 8.90 -22.29
CA LEU A 162 -6.82 7.73 -23.00
C LEU A 162 -7.08 6.55 -22.04
N PHE A 163 -6.22 6.35 -21.04
CA PHE A 163 -6.44 5.33 -20.01
C PHE A 163 -7.75 5.58 -19.26
N GLU A 164 -7.96 6.79 -18.74
CA GLU A 164 -9.19 7.16 -18.02
C GLU A 164 -10.44 6.95 -18.88
N GLN A 165 -10.37 7.31 -20.17
CA GLN A 165 -11.45 7.08 -21.12
C GLN A 165 -11.70 5.57 -21.36
N THR A 166 -10.63 4.79 -21.52
CA THR A 166 -10.69 3.36 -21.87
C THR A 166 -11.26 2.53 -20.72
N TYR A 167 -10.84 2.82 -19.49
CA TYR A 167 -11.26 2.06 -18.30
C TYR A 167 -12.43 2.71 -17.54
N GLY A 168 -12.85 3.92 -17.92
CA GLY A 168 -13.96 4.62 -17.26
C GLY A 168 -13.64 4.99 -15.81
N VAL A 169 -12.39 5.37 -15.55
CA VAL A 169 -11.86 5.67 -14.22
C VAL A 169 -11.25 7.06 -14.16
N ASN A 170 -11.09 7.60 -12.95
CA ASN A 170 -10.23 8.76 -12.71
C ASN A 170 -8.97 8.30 -11.98
N LEU A 171 -7.79 8.62 -12.52
CA LEU A 171 -6.49 8.24 -11.95
C LEU A 171 -6.32 8.75 -10.51
N ARG A 172 -6.95 9.86 -10.15
CA ARG A 172 -6.93 10.36 -8.76
C ARG A 172 -7.55 9.37 -7.78
N ASP A 173 -8.57 8.63 -8.19
CA ASP A 173 -9.27 7.68 -7.33
C ASP A 173 -8.48 6.37 -7.15
N LEU A 174 -7.54 6.11 -8.07
CA LEU A 174 -6.63 4.96 -7.98
C LEU A 174 -5.38 5.27 -7.15
N LEU A 175 -4.87 6.50 -7.25
CA LEU A 175 -3.58 6.89 -6.67
C LEU A 175 -3.70 7.54 -5.28
N PHE A 176 -4.85 8.15 -4.98
CA PHE A 176 -5.04 8.90 -3.75
C PHE A 176 -6.10 8.28 -2.86
N THR A 177 -5.84 8.37 -1.56
CA THR A 177 -6.84 8.14 -0.53
C THR A 177 -7.92 9.23 -0.58
N ALA A 178 -9.08 8.96 0.02
CA ALA A 178 -10.15 9.96 0.13
C ALA A 178 -9.71 11.25 0.83
N GLU A 179 -8.81 11.16 1.82
CA GLU A 179 -8.27 12.34 2.52
C GLU A 179 -7.39 13.18 1.59
N GLU A 180 -6.53 12.55 0.81
CA GLU A 180 -5.68 13.22 -0.18
C GLU A 180 -6.50 13.85 -1.30
N ASN A 181 -7.53 13.16 -1.77
CA ASN A 181 -8.46 13.69 -2.75
C ASN A 181 -9.16 14.96 -2.24
N ALA A 182 -9.66 14.95 -1.00
CA ALA A 182 -10.28 16.13 -0.40
C ALA A 182 -9.27 17.30 -0.24
N MET A 183 -8.01 16.98 0.08
CA MET A 183 -6.93 17.96 0.16
C MET A 183 -6.62 18.57 -1.21
N ASN A 184 -6.45 17.76 -2.25
CA ASN A 184 -6.17 18.22 -3.62
C ASN A 184 -7.29 19.15 -4.12
N GLU A 185 -8.55 18.83 -3.84
CA GLU A 185 -9.67 19.71 -4.16
C GLU A 185 -9.63 21.05 -3.41
N GLU A 186 -9.26 21.05 -2.13
CA GLU A 186 -9.10 22.28 -1.36
C GLU A 186 -7.97 23.15 -1.92
N LEU A 187 -6.84 22.52 -2.31
CA LEU A 187 -5.71 23.18 -2.94
C LEU A 187 -6.08 23.71 -4.34
N GLY A 188 -6.83 22.96 -5.14
CA GLY A 188 -7.34 23.45 -6.44
C GLY A 188 -8.27 24.65 -6.28
N ARG A 189 -9.18 24.61 -5.30
CA ARG A 189 -10.01 25.79 -4.94
C ARG A 189 -9.16 26.97 -4.47
N ALA A 190 -8.06 26.73 -3.77
CA ALA A 190 -7.14 27.76 -3.31
C ALA A 190 -6.39 28.39 -4.50
N TYR A 191 -5.88 27.57 -5.41
CA TYR A 191 -5.21 27.99 -6.63
C TYR A 191 -6.12 28.86 -7.49
N ALA A 192 -7.37 28.45 -7.70
CA ALA A 192 -8.35 29.23 -8.45
C ALA A 192 -8.65 30.62 -7.83
N ARG A 193 -8.52 30.78 -6.51
CA ARG A 193 -8.78 32.07 -5.83
C ARG A 193 -7.61 33.03 -5.84
N GLY A 194 -6.38 32.53 -5.78
CA GLY A 194 -5.21 33.39 -5.55
C GLY A 194 -3.87 32.77 -5.94
N GLY A 195 -3.88 31.76 -6.81
CA GLY A 195 -2.68 31.10 -7.33
C GLY A 195 -1.83 30.44 -6.25
N VAL A 196 -0.52 30.36 -6.52
CA VAL A 196 0.47 29.67 -5.67
C VAL A 196 0.53 30.23 -4.25
N ASP A 197 0.33 31.53 -4.06
CA ASP A 197 0.38 32.18 -2.74
C ASP A 197 -0.77 31.73 -1.83
N GLU A 198 -1.96 31.54 -2.39
CA GLU A 198 -3.12 31.05 -1.65
C GLU A 198 -3.00 29.55 -1.37
N VAL A 199 -2.46 28.77 -2.31
CA VAL A 199 -2.10 27.35 -2.10
C VAL A 199 -1.15 27.22 -0.91
N GLY A 200 -0.05 27.98 -0.88
CA GLY A 200 0.91 27.94 0.22
C GLY A 200 0.33 28.35 1.57
N ARG A 201 -0.70 29.22 1.60
CA ARG A 201 -1.42 29.56 2.83
C ARG A 201 -2.28 28.40 3.32
N VAL A 202 -3.05 27.78 2.43
CA VAL A 202 -3.92 26.65 2.75
C VAL A 202 -3.11 25.43 3.18
N GLU A 203 -2.05 25.09 2.46
CA GLU A 203 -1.17 23.97 2.77
C GLU A 203 -0.57 24.11 4.18
N ARG A 204 -0.05 25.30 4.53
CA ARG A 204 0.46 25.56 5.90
C ARG A 204 -0.61 25.38 6.97
N ARG A 205 -1.87 25.73 6.68
CA ARG A 205 -3.00 25.54 7.60
C ARG A 205 -3.31 24.05 7.78
N LEU A 206 -3.41 23.30 6.69
CA LEU A 206 -3.68 21.86 6.70
C LEU A 206 -2.58 21.08 7.43
N ASN A 207 -1.32 21.40 7.16
CA ASN A 207 -0.18 20.79 7.83
C ASN A 207 -0.14 21.07 9.34
N ARG A 208 -0.57 22.27 9.78
CA ARG A 208 -0.72 22.58 11.20
C ARG A 208 -1.83 21.76 11.86
N ALA A 209 -2.99 21.64 11.20
CA ALA A 209 -4.11 20.85 11.69
C ALA A 209 -3.74 19.36 11.86
N ARG A 210 -3.08 18.77 10.85
CA ARG A 210 -2.58 17.38 10.90
C ARG A 210 -1.59 17.15 12.04
N ARG A 211 -0.65 18.09 12.25
CA ARG A 211 0.30 18.02 13.37
C ARG A 211 -0.38 18.11 14.74
N ALA A 212 -1.44 18.91 14.86
CA ALA A 212 -2.22 19.04 16.09
C ALA A 212 -3.08 17.79 16.38
N ALA A 213 -3.58 17.12 15.33
CA ALA A 213 -4.39 15.91 15.44
C ALA A 213 -3.58 14.64 15.73
N ARG A 214 -2.26 14.63 15.50
CA ARG A 214 -1.42 13.46 15.83
C ARG A 214 -1.42 13.22 17.35
N PRO A 215 -1.84 12.03 17.82
CA PRO A 215 -1.85 11.72 19.25
C PRO A 215 -0.43 11.83 19.79
N LYS A 216 -0.24 12.62 20.86
CA LYS A 216 1.03 12.72 21.56
C LYS A 216 1.38 11.31 22.06
N ARG A 217 2.34 10.64 21.41
CA ARG A 217 2.95 9.42 21.93
C ARG A 217 3.44 9.75 23.35
N LYS A 218 2.74 9.23 24.36
CA LYS A 218 3.22 9.28 25.76
C LYS A 218 4.60 8.64 25.73
N ARG A 219 5.64 9.47 25.92
CA ARG A 219 6.98 8.99 26.21
C ARG A 219 6.87 8.15 27.49
N ARG A 220 6.80 6.83 27.34
CA ARG A 220 7.07 5.90 28.44
C ARG A 220 8.53 6.13 28.80
N ARG A 221 8.77 6.92 29.84
CA ARG A 221 10.04 6.88 30.58
C ARG A 221 10.00 5.55 31.33
N GLY A 222 10.73 4.57 30.82
CA GLY A 222 11.24 3.41 31.55
C GLY A 222 12.74 3.63 31.68
#